data_AF-A0A258ZDB5-F1
#
_entry.id   AF-A0A258ZDB5-F1
#
_cell.length_a   1.000
_cell.length_b   1.000
_cell.length_c   1.000
_cell.angle_alpha   90.00
_cell.angle_beta   90.00
_cell.angle_gamma   90.00
#
_symmetry.space_group_name_H-M   'P 1'
#
loop_
_entity.id
_entity.type
_entity.pdbx_description
1 polymer ?
#
loop_
_entity_poly.entity_id
_entity_poly.type
_entity_poly.pdbx_seq_one_letter_code
_entity_poly.pdbx_strand_id
1 'polypeptide(L)'
;VTDALDKRDAILSQIAEKMGVTTVTRAHNDIVVYTDSGATLFETTARAVSFKSTPVFDAATTGNSVFVDGVSVSGPSAAMPLQSGEIAGLARVRDSLTVTYQNQLDEMARGLVATFAESDQTGGGAPTLPGLFTSGSGTVPGTLTPGLAGTIAVNSAFDPTLGGSPALLRDGGANGAAYVANTTSAAAYGVRLQATVTTLEAARSFDPAGQLSSGTDLATFAAASVSWLEAQRQSASAASDSARAVLSQASNALSTITGINLDQEYAAQLELERSYQASSKLIGVIGQLYDSLFAAIR
;
A
#
# COMPACT_ATOMS: atom_id res chain seq x y z
N VAL A 1 -26.20 -21.99 -21.63
CA VAL A 1 -26.57 -21.22 -20.41
C VAL A 1 -25.44 -21.29 -19.38
N THR A 2 -24.84 -22.46 -19.19
CA THR A 2 -23.61 -22.70 -18.41
C THR A 2 -22.47 -21.75 -18.75
N ASP A 3 -22.07 -21.64 -20.02
CA ASP A 3 -20.90 -20.86 -20.42
C ASP A 3 -20.99 -19.36 -20.08
N ALA A 4 -22.21 -18.79 -20.10
CA ALA A 4 -22.43 -17.39 -19.77
C ALA A 4 -22.35 -17.14 -18.26
N LEU A 5 -22.77 -18.12 -17.45
CA LEU A 5 -22.63 -18.09 -15.99
C LEU A 5 -21.17 -18.28 -15.57
N ASP A 6 -20.45 -19.19 -16.22
CA ASP A 6 -19.02 -19.39 -15.99
C ASP A 6 -18.23 -18.12 -16.35
N LYS A 7 -18.56 -17.48 -17.48
CA LYS A 7 -17.94 -16.21 -17.87
C LYS A 7 -18.25 -15.08 -16.88
N ARG A 8 -19.47 -15.01 -16.37
CA ARG A 8 -19.87 -14.05 -15.34
C ARG A 8 -19.03 -14.24 -14.09
N ASP A 9 -18.89 -15.47 -13.61
CA ASP A 9 -18.19 -15.78 -12.37
C ASP A 9 -16.66 -15.58 -12.52
N ALA A 10 -16.11 -15.85 -13.70
CA ALA A 10 -14.72 -15.51 -14.05
C ALA A 10 -14.48 -13.98 -14.02
N ILE A 11 -15.40 -13.18 -14.57
CA ILE A 11 -15.31 -11.71 -14.53
C ILE A 11 -15.45 -11.20 -13.10
N LEU A 12 -16.38 -11.73 -12.31
CA LEU A 12 -16.54 -11.36 -10.90
C LEU A 12 -15.27 -11.65 -10.10
N SER A 13 -14.60 -12.77 -10.38
CA SER A 13 -13.31 -13.11 -9.77
C SER A 13 -12.22 -12.09 -10.13
N GLN A 14 -12.12 -11.68 -11.40
CA GLN A 14 -11.19 -10.63 -11.84
C GLN A 14 -11.49 -9.27 -11.19
N ILE A 15 -12.77 -8.92 -11.02
CA ILE A 15 -13.16 -7.68 -10.32
C ILE A 15 -12.74 -7.76 -8.85
N ALA A 16 -12.95 -8.91 -8.19
CA ALA A 16 -12.59 -9.13 -6.79
C ALA A 16 -11.07 -9.02 -6.53
N GLU A 17 -10.22 -9.33 -7.51
CA GLU A 17 -8.78 -9.08 -7.43
C GLU A 17 -8.45 -7.58 -7.42
N LYS A 18 -9.18 -6.79 -8.21
CA LYS A 18 -8.94 -5.34 -8.34
C LYS A 18 -9.50 -4.53 -7.17
N MET A 19 -10.67 -4.91 -6.68
CA MET A 19 -11.34 -4.23 -5.58
C MET A 19 -12.25 -5.19 -4.80
N GLY A 20 -12.41 -4.93 -3.50
CA GLY A 20 -13.36 -5.67 -2.69
C GLY A 20 -14.78 -5.52 -3.20
N VAL A 21 -15.44 -6.66 -3.45
CA VAL A 21 -16.83 -6.71 -3.91
C VAL A 21 -17.64 -7.75 -3.15
N THR A 22 -18.93 -7.49 -3.03
CA THR A 22 -19.95 -8.41 -2.52
C THR A 22 -21.04 -8.56 -3.57
N THR A 23 -21.53 -9.78 -3.76
CA THR A 23 -22.57 -10.08 -4.74
C THR A 23 -23.85 -10.53 -4.04
N VAL A 24 -24.99 -10.15 -4.61
CA VAL A 24 -26.31 -10.57 -4.15
C VAL A 24 -27.07 -11.14 -5.34
N THR A 25 -27.42 -12.41 -5.26
CA THR A 25 -28.24 -13.08 -6.28
C THR A 25 -29.72 -12.88 -5.98
N ARG A 26 -30.48 -12.39 -6.96
CA ARG A 26 -31.93 -12.17 -6.91
C ARG A 26 -32.67 -13.28 -7.66
N ALA A 27 -33.99 -13.17 -7.76
CA ALA A 27 -34.82 -14.07 -8.57
C ALA A 27 -34.31 -14.13 -10.02
N HIS A 28 -34.50 -15.27 -10.69
CA HIS A 28 -34.05 -15.51 -12.08
C HIS A 28 -32.53 -15.45 -12.31
N ASN A 29 -31.73 -15.66 -11.25
CA ASN A 29 -30.25 -15.67 -11.33
C ASN A 29 -29.63 -14.32 -11.73
N ASP A 30 -30.37 -13.23 -11.52
CA ASP A 30 -29.89 -11.86 -11.61
C ASP A 30 -28.89 -11.55 -10.48
N ILE A 31 -27.84 -10.79 -10.75
CA ILE A 31 -26.78 -10.49 -9.77
C ILE A 31 -26.61 -8.98 -9.66
N VAL A 32 -26.55 -8.53 -8.40
CA VAL A 32 -26.10 -7.18 -8.05
C VAL A 32 -24.73 -7.26 -7.41
N VAL A 33 -23.86 -6.34 -7.78
CA VAL A 33 -22.49 -6.22 -7.27
C VAL A 33 -22.36 -4.90 -6.55
N TYR A 34 -21.96 -4.97 -5.29
CA TYR A 34 -21.56 -3.83 -4.47
C TYR A 34 -20.07 -3.91 -4.19
N THR A 35 -19.42 -2.78 -3.98
CA THR A 35 -18.10 -2.73 -3.36
C THR A 35 -18.18 -3.13 -1.88
N ASP A 36 -17.06 -3.51 -1.27
CA ASP A 36 -16.98 -3.69 0.20
C ASP A 36 -17.20 -2.37 0.97
N SER A 37 -17.09 -1.22 0.30
CA SER A 37 -17.50 0.10 0.80
C SER A 37 -19.01 0.41 0.71
N GLY A 38 -19.80 -0.47 0.08
CA GLY A 38 -21.25 -0.31 -0.10
C GLY A 38 -21.67 0.47 -1.35
N ALA A 39 -20.75 1.05 -2.12
CA ALA A 39 -21.06 1.65 -3.42
C ALA A 39 -21.52 0.58 -4.42
N THR A 40 -22.56 0.87 -5.21
CA THR A 40 -23.06 -0.06 -6.24
C THR A 40 -22.13 -0.07 -7.45
N LEU A 41 -21.69 -1.24 -7.89
CA LEU A 41 -20.87 -1.41 -9.10
C LEU A 41 -21.69 -1.88 -10.29
N PHE A 42 -22.63 -2.79 -10.05
CA PHE A 42 -23.46 -3.37 -11.10
C PHE A 42 -24.82 -3.74 -10.52
N GLU A 43 -25.87 -3.36 -11.22
CA GLU A 43 -27.23 -3.85 -11.02
C GLU A 43 -27.81 -4.16 -12.41
N THR A 44 -28.83 -3.45 -12.89
CA THR A 44 -29.30 -3.58 -14.28
C THR A 44 -28.30 -2.97 -15.28
N THR A 45 -27.51 -1.99 -14.83
CA THR A 45 -26.49 -1.31 -15.63
C THR A 45 -25.19 -1.19 -14.84
N ALA A 46 -24.06 -1.32 -15.52
CA ALA A 46 -22.75 -1.08 -14.92
C ALA A 46 -22.60 0.39 -14.52
N ARG A 47 -22.05 0.62 -13.33
CA ARG A 47 -21.69 1.94 -12.83
C ARG A 47 -20.27 2.30 -13.25
N ALA A 48 -20.02 3.58 -13.54
CA ALA A 48 -18.72 4.02 -13.99
C ALA A 48 -17.72 4.03 -12.82
N VAL A 49 -16.57 3.38 -13.04
CA VAL A 49 -15.40 3.51 -12.18
C VAL A 49 -14.44 4.50 -12.85
N SER A 50 -14.05 5.55 -12.12
CA SER A 50 -13.18 6.60 -12.67
C SER A 50 -12.05 6.96 -11.72
N PHE A 51 -10.91 7.31 -12.28
CA PHE A 51 -9.74 7.77 -11.57
C PHE A 51 -9.02 8.81 -12.42
N LYS A 52 -8.81 10.00 -11.85
CA LYS A 52 -8.00 11.03 -12.48
C LYS A 52 -6.58 10.94 -11.92
N SER A 53 -5.62 10.52 -12.75
CA SER A 53 -4.23 10.40 -12.30
C SER A 53 -3.68 11.76 -11.84
N THR A 54 -2.86 11.73 -10.79
CA THR A 54 -2.05 12.86 -10.32
C THR A 54 -0.67 12.72 -10.97
N PRO A 55 -0.28 13.60 -11.92
CA PRO A 55 0.90 13.38 -12.77
C PRO A 55 2.23 13.65 -12.07
N VAL A 56 2.24 14.47 -11.01
CA VAL A 56 3.44 14.84 -10.26
C VAL A 56 3.09 14.76 -8.78
N PHE A 57 3.97 14.17 -7.99
CA PHE A 57 3.90 14.14 -6.54
C PHE A 57 5.06 14.96 -5.96
N ASP A 58 4.73 16.00 -5.21
CA ASP A 58 5.64 16.58 -4.23
C ASP A 58 5.31 16.07 -2.82
N ALA A 59 6.06 16.53 -1.83
CA ALA A 59 5.92 16.10 -0.44
C ALA A 59 4.57 16.47 0.23
N ALA A 60 3.83 17.42 -0.34
CA ALA A 60 2.52 17.85 0.17
C ALA A 60 1.35 17.40 -0.73
N THR A 61 1.64 16.79 -1.89
CA THR A 61 0.64 16.41 -2.86
C THR A 61 -0.19 15.24 -2.35
N THR A 62 -1.49 15.45 -2.19
CA THR A 62 -2.44 14.37 -1.94
C THR A 62 -2.91 13.79 -3.26
N GLY A 63 -2.84 12.46 -3.42
CA GLY A 63 -3.31 11.78 -4.62
C GLY A 63 -4.83 11.84 -4.77
N ASN A 64 -5.33 11.84 -6.01
CA ASN A 64 -6.78 11.78 -6.26
C ASN A 64 -7.37 10.44 -5.81
N SER A 65 -8.66 10.44 -5.50
CA SER A 65 -9.43 9.24 -5.16
C SER A 65 -9.92 8.49 -6.39
N VAL A 66 -10.24 7.20 -6.21
CA VAL A 66 -11.03 6.40 -7.15
C VAL A 66 -12.50 6.61 -6.83
N PHE A 67 -13.31 6.77 -7.87
CA PHE A 67 -14.74 7.02 -7.75
C PHE A 67 -15.55 5.89 -8.39
N VAL A 68 -16.66 5.52 -7.74
CA VAL A 68 -17.69 4.62 -8.26
C VAL A 68 -19.01 5.40 -8.30
N ASP A 69 -19.54 5.65 -9.49
CA ASP A 69 -20.75 6.46 -9.70
C ASP A 69 -20.72 7.84 -8.98
N GLY A 70 -19.52 8.45 -8.94
CA GLY A 70 -19.30 9.74 -8.25
C GLY A 70 -19.05 9.64 -6.74
N VAL A 71 -19.14 8.45 -6.14
CA VAL A 71 -18.79 8.21 -4.73
C VAL A 71 -17.31 7.89 -4.61
N SER A 72 -16.58 8.61 -3.75
CA SER A 72 -15.17 8.32 -3.45
C SER A 72 -15.06 7.02 -2.66
N VAL A 73 -14.32 6.05 -3.18
CA VAL A 73 -14.10 4.73 -2.57
C VAL A 73 -12.64 4.50 -2.17
N SER A 74 -11.74 5.47 -2.37
CA SER A 74 -10.35 5.34 -1.95
C SER A 74 -9.74 6.64 -1.45
N GLY A 75 -8.66 6.51 -0.69
CA GLY A 75 -7.92 7.63 -0.13
C GLY A 75 -8.60 8.31 1.06
N PRO A 76 -7.98 9.37 1.61
CA PRO A 76 -8.40 9.98 2.88
C PRO A 76 -9.76 10.70 2.85
N SER A 77 -10.26 11.02 1.65
CA SER A 77 -11.52 11.73 1.45
C SER A 77 -12.74 10.79 1.36
N ALA A 78 -12.51 9.48 1.24
CA ALA A 78 -13.59 8.50 1.19
C ALA A 78 -14.19 8.29 2.59
N ALA A 79 -15.50 8.47 2.72
CA ALA A 79 -16.21 8.23 3.98
C ALA A 79 -16.12 6.76 4.42
N MET A 80 -16.17 5.85 3.44
CA MET A 80 -15.91 4.43 3.60
C MET A 80 -14.95 4.00 2.48
N PRO A 81 -13.63 3.91 2.73
CA PRO A 81 -12.70 3.45 1.71
C PRO A 81 -12.82 1.93 1.53
N LEU A 82 -12.44 1.46 0.33
CA LEU A 82 -12.27 0.03 0.05
C LEU A 82 -11.28 -0.58 1.05
N GLN A 83 -11.56 -1.80 1.50
CA GLN A 83 -10.72 -2.50 2.47
C GLN A 83 -9.83 -3.56 1.80
N SER A 84 -10.23 -4.04 0.63
CA SER A 84 -9.58 -5.16 -0.06
C SER A 84 -9.42 -4.92 -1.57
N GLY A 85 -8.60 -5.76 -2.20
CA GLY A 85 -8.22 -5.66 -3.60
C GLY A 85 -7.02 -4.75 -3.86
N GLU A 86 -6.52 -4.81 -5.10
CA GLU A 86 -5.34 -4.07 -5.54
C GLU A 86 -5.46 -2.55 -5.36
N ILE A 87 -6.63 -1.97 -5.69
CA ILE A 87 -6.87 -0.52 -5.60
C ILE A 87 -6.76 -0.04 -4.14
N ALA A 88 -7.32 -0.78 -3.19
CA ALA A 88 -7.23 -0.44 -1.77
C ALA A 88 -5.77 -0.50 -1.28
N GLY A 89 -5.03 -1.53 -1.68
CA GLY A 89 -3.62 -1.70 -1.35
C GLY A 89 -2.76 -0.55 -1.90
N LEU A 90 -2.90 -0.21 -3.18
CA LEU A 90 -2.18 0.89 -3.82
C LEU A 90 -2.51 2.25 -3.19
N ALA A 91 -3.80 2.51 -2.91
CA ALA A 91 -4.21 3.73 -2.23
C ALA A 91 -3.62 3.82 -0.82
N ARG A 92 -3.60 2.72 -0.05
CA ARG A 92 -2.99 2.68 1.29
C ARG A 92 -1.48 2.94 1.25
N VAL A 93 -0.78 2.36 0.28
CA VAL A 93 0.67 2.62 0.09
C VAL A 93 0.89 4.11 -0.14
N ARG A 94 0.20 4.68 -1.12
CA ARG A 94 0.35 6.08 -1.55
C ARG A 94 -0.08 7.11 -0.49
N ASP A 95 -1.21 6.89 0.17
CA ASP A 95 -1.88 7.91 0.97
C ASP A 95 -1.56 7.82 2.47
N SER A 96 -1.02 6.68 2.93
CA SER A 96 -0.76 6.44 4.36
C SER A 96 0.66 5.97 4.62
N LEU A 97 1.10 4.88 4.00
CA LEU A 97 2.41 4.29 4.31
C LEU A 97 3.56 5.20 3.86
N THR A 98 3.54 5.67 2.60
CA THR A 98 4.60 6.54 2.09
C THR A 98 4.58 7.91 2.75
N VAL A 99 3.41 8.44 3.11
CA VAL A 99 3.28 9.71 3.84
C VAL A 99 3.88 9.59 5.25
N THR A 100 3.56 8.51 5.97
CA THR A 100 4.15 8.27 7.30
C THR A 100 5.66 8.07 7.21
N TYR A 101 6.12 7.31 6.21
CA TYR A 101 7.56 7.11 5.99
C TYR A 101 8.28 8.40 5.60
N GLN A 102 7.67 9.25 4.78
CA GLN A 102 8.18 10.59 4.47
C GLN A 102 8.33 11.42 5.75
N ASN A 103 7.31 11.45 6.62
CA ASN A 103 7.38 12.15 7.90
C ASN A 103 8.55 11.63 8.76
N GLN A 104 8.80 10.32 8.78
CA GLN A 104 9.95 9.75 9.49
C GLN A 104 11.28 10.25 8.90
N LEU A 105 11.43 10.28 7.58
CA LEU A 105 12.64 10.79 6.93
C LEU A 105 12.82 12.30 7.18
N ASP A 106 11.74 13.08 7.09
CA ASP A 106 11.76 14.52 7.35
C ASP A 106 12.13 14.82 8.80
N GLU A 107 11.66 14.01 9.76
CA GLU A 107 12.06 14.11 11.16
C GLU A 107 13.54 13.76 11.39
N MET A 108 14.07 12.77 10.66
CA MET A 108 15.50 12.48 10.68
C MET A 108 16.33 13.65 10.14
N ALA A 109 15.89 14.23 9.02
CA ALA A 109 16.54 15.39 8.41
C ALA A 109 16.48 16.62 9.34
N ARG A 110 15.33 16.88 9.96
CA ARG A 110 15.17 17.92 10.99
C ARG A 110 16.11 17.68 12.16
N GLY A 111 16.15 16.45 12.65
CA GLY A 111 17.06 16.04 13.71
C GLY A 111 18.52 16.31 13.35
N LEU A 112 18.93 16.01 12.12
CA LEU A 112 20.29 16.22 11.66
C LEU A 112 20.64 17.71 11.54
N VAL A 113 19.78 18.51 10.91
CA VAL A 113 19.95 19.98 10.82
C VAL A 113 20.02 20.61 12.21
N ALA A 114 19.15 20.20 13.13
CA ALA A 114 19.14 20.70 14.50
C ALA A 114 20.39 20.28 15.30
N THR A 115 20.89 19.06 15.12
CA THR A 115 22.09 18.56 15.83
C THR A 115 23.33 19.34 15.44
N PHE A 116 23.44 19.72 14.17
CA PHE A 116 24.60 20.46 13.64
C PHE A 116 24.38 21.96 13.58
N ALA A 117 23.29 22.46 14.16
CA ALA A 117 23.01 23.89 14.19
C ALA A 117 24.03 24.64 15.06
N GLU A 118 24.32 25.89 14.68
CA GLU A 118 25.18 26.77 15.46
C GLU A 118 24.33 27.74 16.28
N SER A 119 24.69 27.90 17.55
CA SER A 119 24.14 28.91 18.44
C SER A 119 25.13 30.04 18.67
N ASP A 120 24.62 31.20 19.08
CA ASP A 120 25.42 32.35 19.47
C ASP A 120 26.37 32.00 20.63
N GLN A 121 27.66 32.24 20.43
CA GLN A 121 28.71 32.01 21.43
C GLN A 121 29.02 33.26 22.26
N THR A 122 28.48 34.42 21.88
CA THR A 122 28.73 35.71 22.53
C THR A 122 27.73 36.04 23.64
N GLY A 123 26.62 35.31 23.71
CA GLY A 123 25.50 35.59 24.62
C GLY A 123 24.66 36.81 24.21
N GLY A 124 24.84 37.33 22.99
CA GLY A 124 24.08 38.45 22.43
C GLY A 124 22.65 38.11 22.00
N GLY A 125 22.28 36.84 22.03
CA GLY A 125 20.93 36.36 21.70
C GLY A 125 20.68 36.21 20.20
N ALA A 126 21.73 36.06 19.39
CA ALA A 126 21.56 35.77 17.97
C ALA A 126 20.84 34.41 17.78
N PRO A 127 19.98 34.26 16.76
CA PRO A 127 19.19 33.04 16.58
C PRO A 127 20.08 31.84 16.25
N THR A 128 19.61 30.64 16.59
CA THR A 128 20.24 29.40 16.15
C THR A 128 20.09 29.25 14.64
N LEU A 129 21.19 29.02 13.92
CA LEU A 129 21.23 28.91 12.47
C LEU A 129 21.79 27.55 12.01
N PRO A 130 21.42 27.06 10.81
CA PRO A 130 21.97 25.80 10.29
C PRO A 130 23.50 25.82 10.20
N GLY A 131 24.16 24.76 10.65
CA GLY A 131 25.60 24.57 10.50
C GLY A 131 25.93 23.63 9.35
N LEU A 132 26.47 22.44 9.64
CA LEU A 132 26.95 21.49 8.61
C LEU A 132 25.84 21.07 7.65
N PHE A 133 24.64 20.79 8.17
CA PHE A 133 23.49 20.42 7.36
C PHE A 133 22.50 21.58 7.30
N THR A 134 21.94 21.81 6.11
CA THR A 134 20.96 22.86 5.83
C THR A 134 19.90 22.34 4.86
N SER A 135 18.74 22.99 4.83
CA SER A 135 17.65 22.76 3.87
C SER A 135 17.50 23.89 2.86
N GLY A 136 18.47 24.83 2.82
CA GLY A 136 18.43 26.00 1.95
C GLY A 136 17.55 27.16 2.46
N SER A 137 16.77 26.97 3.53
CA SER A 137 15.92 28.03 4.13
C SER A 137 16.69 29.05 4.97
N GLY A 138 17.95 28.77 5.33
CA GLY A 138 18.74 29.60 6.24
C GLY A 138 18.25 29.57 7.70
N THR A 139 17.32 28.67 8.04
CA THR A 139 16.74 28.54 9.38
C THR A 139 16.74 27.07 9.80
N VAL A 140 16.87 26.81 11.10
CA VAL A 140 16.71 25.45 11.65
C VAL A 140 15.23 25.13 11.75
N PRO A 141 14.72 24.08 11.09
CA PRO A 141 13.31 23.74 11.16
C PRO A 141 12.91 23.32 12.58
N GLY A 142 11.97 24.06 13.18
CA GLY A 142 11.49 23.79 14.54
C GLY A 142 10.40 22.72 14.62
N THR A 143 9.76 22.40 13.50
CA THR A 143 8.64 21.45 13.40
C THR A 143 8.80 20.59 12.15
N LEU A 144 8.04 19.48 12.08
CA LEU A 144 7.98 18.63 10.90
C LEU A 144 7.62 19.48 9.67
N THR A 145 8.49 19.46 8.66
CA THR A 145 8.30 20.17 7.40
C THR A 145 8.28 19.13 6.27
N PRO A 146 7.16 18.97 5.55
CA PRO A 146 7.06 18.01 4.46
C PRO A 146 8.14 18.23 3.40
N GLY A 147 8.89 17.18 3.07
CA GLY A 147 9.92 17.19 2.03
C GLY A 147 11.28 17.71 2.47
N LEU A 148 11.46 17.99 3.76
CA LEU A 148 12.74 18.41 4.32
C LEU A 148 13.87 17.42 4.00
N ALA A 149 13.62 16.12 4.08
CA ALA A 149 14.60 15.09 3.74
C ALA A 149 15.01 15.11 2.26
N GLY A 150 14.14 15.61 1.36
CA GLY A 150 14.47 15.78 -0.05
C GLY A 150 15.32 17.04 -0.35
N THR A 151 15.40 17.97 0.61
CA THR A 151 16.11 19.25 0.45
C THR A 151 17.36 19.37 1.31
N ILE A 152 17.59 18.41 2.21
CA ILE A 152 18.76 18.42 3.09
C ILE A 152 20.05 18.31 2.27
N ALA A 153 20.99 19.19 2.57
CA ALA A 153 22.29 19.27 1.91
C ALA A 153 23.38 19.64 2.91
N VAL A 154 24.63 19.37 2.53
CA VAL A 154 25.79 19.91 3.23
C VAL A 154 25.92 21.39 2.89
N ASN A 155 26.09 22.23 3.90
CA ASN A 155 26.29 23.65 3.73
C ASN A 155 27.62 23.92 3.02
N SER A 156 27.57 24.73 1.95
CA SER A 156 28.74 25.08 1.14
C SER A 156 29.86 25.75 1.93
N ALA A 157 29.55 26.36 3.09
CA ALA A 157 30.56 26.90 4.00
C ALA A 157 31.57 25.85 4.47
N PHE A 158 31.21 24.56 4.48
CA PHE A 158 32.06 23.45 4.91
C PHE A 158 32.79 22.75 3.76
N ASP A 159 32.48 23.10 2.51
CA ASP A 159 33.00 22.42 1.31
C ASP A 159 34.21 23.17 0.72
N PRO A 160 35.43 22.61 0.77
CA PRO A 160 36.63 23.23 0.17
C PRO A 160 36.51 23.49 -1.32
N THR A 161 35.75 22.66 -2.05
CA THR A 161 35.61 22.78 -3.51
C THR A 161 34.76 24.00 -3.90
N LEU A 162 33.94 24.50 -2.98
CA LEU A 162 33.11 25.69 -3.13
C LEU A 162 33.68 26.91 -2.38
N GLY A 163 34.93 26.83 -1.90
CA GLY A 163 35.61 27.90 -1.15
C GLY A 163 35.31 27.94 0.35
N GLY A 164 34.64 26.91 0.89
CA GLY A 164 34.42 26.71 2.32
C GLY A 164 35.61 26.06 3.04
N SER A 165 35.42 25.73 4.32
CA SER A 165 36.44 25.08 5.16
C SER A 165 35.86 24.02 6.09
N PRO A 166 36.34 22.77 6.04
CA PRO A 166 35.99 21.72 7.00
C PRO A 166 36.39 22.04 8.44
N ALA A 167 37.34 22.98 8.64
CA ALA A 167 37.74 23.42 9.98
C ALA A 167 36.57 24.03 10.76
N LEU A 168 35.54 24.53 10.07
CA LEU A 168 34.31 25.02 10.71
C LEU A 168 33.56 23.92 11.47
N LEU A 169 33.80 22.62 11.18
CA LEU A 169 33.24 21.54 12.00
C LEU A 169 33.90 21.47 13.40
N ARG A 170 35.15 21.90 13.51
CA ARG A 170 35.86 22.03 14.77
C ARG A 170 35.60 23.38 15.42
N ASP A 171 35.69 24.45 14.64
CA ASP A 171 35.79 25.83 15.14
C ASP A 171 34.45 26.53 15.27
N GLY A 172 33.43 26.09 14.52
CA GLY A 172 32.20 26.85 14.32
C GLY A 172 32.41 28.11 13.48
N GLY A 173 31.37 28.92 13.34
CA GLY A 173 31.44 30.21 12.67
C GLY A 173 30.99 30.19 11.21
N ALA A 174 30.31 29.13 10.76
CA ALA A 174 29.71 29.09 9.42
C ALA A 174 28.69 30.23 9.22
N ASN A 175 28.10 30.71 10.32
CA ASN A 175 27.14 31.81 10.34
C ASN A 175 27.74 33.16 10.79
N GLY A 176 29.08 33.28 10.79
CA GLY A 176 29.80 34.51 11.14
C GLY A 176 30.43 34.51 12.53
N ALA A 177 31.05 35.65 12.89
CA ALA A 177 31.93 35.75 14.07
C ALA A 177 31.25 35.42 15.40
N ALA A 178 29.93 35.68 15.53
CA ALA A 178 29.18 35.36 16.74
C ALA A 178 29.02 33.86 16.99
N TYR A 179 29.21 33.02 15.96
CA TYR A 179 29.02 31.57 16.01
C TYR A 179 30.35 30.80 16.13
N VAL A 180 31.48 31.50 16.27
CA VAL A 180 32.80 30.90 16.43
C VAL A 180 32.93 30.37 17.86
N ALA A 181 33.05 29.06 18.01
CA ALA A 181 33.25 28.39 19.30
C ALA A 181 34.74 28.34 19.69
N ASN A 182 35.65 28.22 18.72
CA ASN A 182 37.10 28.25 18.95
C ASN A 182 37.66 29.68 18.91
N THR A 183 37.30 30.50 19.90
CA THR A 183 37.66 31.94 19.94
C THR A 183 39.15 32.20 20.10
N THR A 184 39.92 31.24 20.63
CA THR A 184 41.38 31.37 20.82
C THR A 184 42.19 30.79 19.65
N SER A 185 41.53 30.29 18.60
CA SER A 185 42.18 29.61 17.47
C SER A 185 43.09 28.45 17.91
N ALA A 186 42.73 27.75 18.99
CA ALA A 186 43.52 26.65 19.51
C ALA A 186 43.62 25.52 18.47
N ALA A 187 44.82 24.97 18.27
CA ALA A 187 45.05 23.87 17.32
C ALA A 187 44.38 22.55 17.76
N ALA A 188 44.25 22.31 19.06
CA ALA A 188 43.64 21.12 19.65
C ALA A 188 42.25 21.41 20.27
N TYR A 189 41.39 22.14 19.56
CA TYR A 189 40.05 22.46 20.04
C TYR A 189 39.09 21.28 19.80
N GLY A 190 38.77 20.50 20.84
CA GLY A 190 37.86 19.35 20.75
C GLY A 190 36.43 19.60 21.22
N VAL A 191 36.19 20.70 21.95
CA VAL A 191 34.97 20.92 22.75
C VAL A 191 33.70 20.84 21.89
N ARG A 192 33.67 21.50 20.73
CA ARG A 192 32.50 21.48 19.82
C ARG A 192 32.24 20.10 19.23
N LEU A 193 33.29 19.34 18.89
CA LEU A 193 33.14 17.98 18.37
C LEU A 193 32.56 17.06 19.44
N GLN A 194 33.03 17.17 20.69
CA GLN A 194 32.48 16.43 21.82
C GLN A 194 31.01 16.82 22.08
N ALA A 195 30.69 18.10 22.07
CA ALA A 195 29.30 18.58 22.23
C ALA A 195 28.38 18.07 21.10
N THR A 196 28.88 18.00 19.87
CA THR A 196 28.11 17.46 18.72
C THR A 196 27.81 15.97 18.91
N VAL A 197 28.81 15.18 19.37
CA VAL A 197 28.61 13.76 19.70
C VAL A 197 27.57 13.61 20.81
N THR A 198 27.69 14.38 21.90
CA THR A 198 26.71 14.37 22.99
C THR A 198 25.30 14.76 22.50
N THR A 199 25.17 15.72 21.59
CA THR A 199 23.88 16.15 21.03
C THR A 199 23.28 15.10 20.09
N LEU A 200 24.12 14.33 19.40
CA LEU A 200 23.68 13.23 18.55
C LEU A 200 23.05 12.10 19.38
N GLU A 201 23.62 11.82 20.56
CA GLU A 201 23.15 10.82 21.54
C GLU A 201 22.04 11.36 22.46
N ALA A 202 21.76 12.66 22.42
CA ALA A 202 20.73 13.27 23.26
C ALA A 202 19.32 12.88 22.77
N ALA A 203 18.47 12.55 23.74
CA ALA A 203 17.05 12.35 23.54
C ALA A 203 16.41 13.62 22.97
N ARG A 204 15.59 13.46 21.91
CA ARG A 204 14.90 14.56 21.25
C ARG A 204 13.43 14.27 21.05
N SER A 205 12.65 15.34 20.94
CA SER A 205 11.24 15.23 20.57
C SER A 205 11.12 15.10 19.06
N PHE A 206 10.39 14.07 18.63
CA PHE A 206 9.95 13.88 17.26
C PHE A 206 8.44 14.11 17.14
N ASP A 207 8.01 14.50 15.94
CA ASP A 207 6.60 14.72 15.63
C ASP A 207 5.81 13.39 15.64
N PRO A 208 4.65 13.31 16.31
CA PRO A 208 3.84 12.10 16.35
C PRO A 208 3.33 11.63 14.99
N ALA A 209 3.30 12.50 13.97
CA ALA A 209 2.93 12.13 12.60
C ALA A 209 3.88 11.12 11.96
N GLY A 210 5.10 10.92 12.52
CA GLY A 210 6.01 9.84 12.13
C GLY A 210 5.62 8.47 12.71
N GLN A 211 4.67 8.38 13.64
CA GLN A 211 4.20 7.16 14.29
C GLN A 211 5.29 6.31 14.98
N LEU A 212 6.38 6.93 15.39
CA LEU A 212 7.46 6.29 16.14
C LEU A 212 7.55 6.88 17.55
N SER A 213 8.26 6.18 18.44
CA SER A 213 8.53 6.69 19.79
C SER A 213 9.31 8.00 19.72
N SER A 214 8.82 9.00 20.45
CA SER A 214 9.55 10.24 20.73
C SER A 214 10.45 10.07 21.95
N GLY A 215 11.37 11.01 22.19
CA GLY A 215 12.27 11.00 23.36
C GLY A 215 13.46 10.05 23.24
N THR A 216 13.86 9.71 22.02
CA THR A 216 15.03 8.87 21.72
C THR A 216 16.09 9.67 20.98
N ASP A 217 17.29 9.11 20.81
CA ASP A 217 18.31 9.70 19.94
C ASP A 217 17.99 9.47 18.45
N LEU A 218 18.75 10.14 17.56
CA LEU A 218 18.51 10.09 16.12
C LEU A 218 18.76 8.69 15.54
N ALA A 219 19.75 7.96 16.05
CA ALA A 219 20.12 6.64 15.55
C ALA A 219 19.04 5.60 15.88
N THR A 220 18.50 5.65 17.10
CA THR A 220 17.40 4.82 17.58
C THR A 220 16.13 5.10 16.79
N PHE A 221 15.84 6.38 16.51
CA PHE A 221 14.69 6.75 15.66
C PHE A 221 14.84 6.22 14.23
N ALA A 222 16.03 6.33 13.62
CA ALA A 222 16.30 5.78 12.30
C ALA A 222 16.14 4.25 12.26
N ALA A 223 16.65 3.53 13.27
CA ALA A 223 16.48 2.09 13.40
C ALA A 223 15.00 1.69 13.58
N ALA A 224 14.25 2.47 14.37
CA ALA A 224 12.81 2.28 14.58
C ALA A 224 12.00 2.50 13.29
N SER A 225 12.39 3.46 12.44
CA SER A 225 11.76 3.68 11.13
C SER A 225 11.90 2.47 10.20
N VAL A 226 13.09 1.88 10.13
CA VAL A 226 13.31 0.65 9.36
C VAL A 226 12.50 -0.51 9.93
N SER A 227 12.47 -0.66 11.26
CA SER A 227 11.69 -1.70 11.93
C SER A 227 10.19 -1.52 11.70
N TRP A 228 9.70 -0.28 11.67
CA TRP A 228 8.31 0.03 11.36
C TRP A 228 7.96 -0.39 9.93
N LEU A 229 8.80 -0.08 8.94
CA LEU A 229 8.57 -0.49 7.56
C LEU A 229 8.53 -2.01 7.40
N GLU A 230 9.45 -2.72 8.05
CA GLU A 230 9.45 -4.19 8.05
C GLU A 230 8.23 -4.78 8.76
N ALA A 231 7.76 -4.16 9.84
CA ALA A 231 6.53 -4.59 10.51
C ALA A 231 5.30 -4.41 9.59
N GLN A 232 5.22 -3.31 8.83
CA GLN A 232 4.16 -3.10 7.84
C GLN A 232 4.23 -4.17 6.73
N ARG A 233 5.43 -4.45 6.22
CA ARG A 233 5.65 -5.48 5.20
C ARG A 233 5.30 -6.87 5.70
N GLN A 234 5.69 -7.22 6.91
CA GLN A 234 5.39 -8.51 7.54
C GLN A 234 3.89 -8.68 7.76
N SER A 235 3.21 -7.64 8.27
CA SER A 235 1.76 -7.64 8.46
C SER A 235 1.03 -7.83 7.13
N ALA A 236 1.44 -7.13 6.08
CA ALA A 236 0.89 -7.28 4.74
C ALA A 236 1.13 -8.69 4.15
N SER A 237 2.31 -9.26 4.36
CA SER A 237 2.64 -10.62 3.94
C SER A 237 1.74 -11.65 4.63
N ALA A 238 1.61 -11.56 5.95
CA ALA A 238 0.77 -12.47 6.73
C ALA A 238 -0.71 -12.38 6.32
N ALA A 239 -1.21 -11.16 6.06
CA ALA A 239 -2.57 -10.95 5.56
C ALA A 239 -2.78 -11.57 4.17
N SER A 240 -1.81 -11.41 3.26
CA SER A 240 -1.82 -12.04 1.93
C SER A 240 -1.83 -13.56 2.01
N ASP A 241 -0.99 -14.15 2.86
CA ASP A 241 -0.91 -15.61 3.03
C ASP A 241 -2.20 -16.19 3.60
N SER A 242 -2.81 -15.51 4.57
CA SER A 242 -4.13 -15.86 5.10
C SER A 242 -5.22 -15.80 4.02
N ALA A 243 -5.27 -14.72 3.24
CA ALA A 243 -6.23 -14.57 2.14
C ALA A 243 -6.07 -15.66 1.08
N ARG A 244 -4.83 -16.03 0.72
CA ARG A 244 -4.53 -17.12 -0.22
C ARG A 244 -4.98 -18.48 0.31
N ALA A 245 -4.78 -18.75 1.61
CA ALA A 245 -5.25 -19.99 2.23
C ALA A 245 -6.78 -20.10 2.17
N VAL A 246 -7.49 -19.01 2.50
CA VAL A 246 -8.95 -18.94 2.40
C VAL A 246 -9.42 -19.13 0.97
N LEU A 247 -8.78 -18.47 -0.01
CA LEU A 247 -9.10 -18.61 -1.43
C LEU A 247 -8.91 -20.05 -1.91
N SER A 248 -7.81 -20.71 -1.53
CA SER A 248 -7.54 -22.11 -1.87
C SER A 248 -8.62 -23.04 -1.28
N GLN A 249 -8.97 -22.85 -0.01
CA GLN A 249 -10.02 -23.63 0.64
C GLN A 249 -11.39 -23.42 -0.03
N ALA A 250 -11.75 -22.17 -0.33
CA ALA A 250 -13.00 -21.85 -1.01
C ALA A 250 -13.05 -22.43 -2.44
N SER A 251 -11.94 -22.36 -3.18
CA SER A 251 -11.82 -22.91 -4.53
C SER A 251 -11.95 -24.43 -4.53
N ASN A 252 -11.33 -25.12 -3.57
CA ASN A 252 -11.45 -26.57 -3.42
C ASN A 252 -12.88 -26.98 -3.02
N ALA A 253 -13.51 -26.24 -2.11
CA ALA A 253 -14.89 -26.50 -1.72
C ALA A 253 -15.85 -26.30 -2.91
N LEU A 254 -15.67 -25.21 -3.68
CA LEU A 254 -16.45 -24.95 -4.88
C LEU A 254 -16.24 -26.06 -5.91
N SER A 255 -14.98 -26.42 -6.22
CA SER A 255 -14.64 -27.50 -7.14
C SER A 255 -15.17 -28.87 -6.69
N THR A 256 -15.40 -29.10 -5.40
CA THR A 256 -15.99 -30.35 -4.90
C THR A 256 -17.50 -30.39 -5.17
N ILE A 257 -18.17 -29.23 -5.11
CA ILE A 257 -19.62 -29.11 -5.33
C ILE A 257 -19.95 -29.04 -6.83
N THR A 258 -19.19 -28.27 -7.59
CA THR A 258 -19.39 -28.06 -9.03
C THR A 258 -18.57 -29.02 -9.89
N GLY A 259 -17.69 -29.81 -9.27
CA GLY A 259 -16.85 -30.78 -9.94
C GLY A 259 -17.70 -31.91 -10.51
N ILE A 260 -17.54 -32.14 -11.81
CA ILE A 260 -18.13 -33.29 -12.48
C ILE A 260 -17.29 -34.52 -12.16
N ASN A 261 -17.88 -35.51 -11.51
CA ASN A 261 -17.21 -36.79 -11.30
C ASN A 261 -17.32 -37.62 -12.59
N LEU A 262 -16.24 -37.68 -13.36
CA LEU A 262 -16.19 -38.38 -14.65
C LEU A 262 -16.57 -39.86 -14.53
N ASP A 263 -16.31 -40.51 -13.39
CA ASP A 263 -16.69 -41.91 -13.19
C ASP A 263 -18.21 -42.06 -13.01
N GLN A 264 -18.84 -41.10 -12.32
CA GLN A 264 -20.30 -41.04 -12.19
C GLN A 264 -20.97 -40.67 -13.52
N GLU A 265 -20.44 -39.69 -14.25
CA GLU A 265 -20.95 -39.35 -15.59
C GLU A 265 -20.76 -40.50 -16.58
N TYR A 266 -19.63 -41.23 -16.51
CA TYR A 266 -19.40 -42.40 -17.35
C TYR A 266 -20.33 -43.56 -16.98
N ALA A 267 -20.57 -43.79 -15.69
CA ALA A 267 -21.55 -44.79 -15.25
C ALA A 267 -22.98 -44.42 -15.70
N ALA A 268 -23.36 -43.14 -15.56
CA ALA A 268 -24.65 -42.62 -16.01
C ALA A 268 -24.79 -42.70 -17.54
N GLN A 269 -23.73 -42.40 -18.30
CA GLN A 269 -23.69 -42.58 -19.75
C GLN A 269 -23.90 -44.05 -20.13
N LEU A 270 -23.21 -44.97 -19.45
CA LEU A 270 -23.28 -46.40 -19.73
C LEU A 270 -24.66 -46.98 -19.38
N GLU A 271 -25.30 -46.47 -18.33
CA GLU A 271 -26.70 -46.74 -18.01
C GLU A 271 -27.65 -46.18 -19.09
N LEU A 272 -27.42 -44.95 -19.56
CA LEU A 272 -28.19 -44.34 -20.64
C LEU A 272 -28.08 -45.18 -21.92
N GLU A 273 -26.87 -45.57 -22.32
CA GLU A 273 -26.60 -46.41 -23.50
C GLU A 273 -27.30 -47.77 -23.38
N ARG A 274 -27.26 -48.41 -22.21
CA ARG A 274 -28.00 -49.66 -21.95
C ARG A 274 -29.51 -49.46 -22.05
N SER A 275 -30.05 -48.36 -21.53
CA SER A 275 -31.47 -48.05 -21.62
C SER A 275 -31.90 -47.83 -23.07
N TYR A 276 -31.12 -47.10 -23.88
CA TYR A 276 -31.38 -46.90 -25.31
C TYR A 276 -31.28 -48.21 -26.11
N GLN A 277 -30.30 -49.07 -25.80
CA GLN A 277 -30.21 -50.40 -26.40
C GLN A 277 -31.40 -51.29 -26.02
N ALA A 278 -31.88 -51.22 -24.79
CA ALA A 278 -33.06 -51.94 -24.34
C ALA A 278 -34.34 -51.42 -25.02
N SER A 279 -34.52 -50.10 -25.09
CA SER A 279 -35.65 -49.45 -25.80
C SER A 279 -35.65 -49.76 -27.30
N SER A 280 -34.49 -49.76 -27.97
CA SER A 280 -34.40 -50.11 -29.39
C SER A 280 -34.71 -51.60 -29.65
N LYS A 281 -34.27 -52.50 -28.77
CA LYS A 281 -34.69 -53.92 -28.82
C LYS A 281 -36.18 -54.10 -28.59
N LEU A 282 -36.77 -53.39 -27.63
CA LEU A 282 -38.22 -53.40 -27.39
C LEU A 282 -39.00 -52.90 -28.61
N ILE A 283 -38.56 -51.80 -29.24
CA ILE A 283 -39.14 -51.31 -30.49
C ILE A 283 -39.02 -52.35 -31.61
N GLY A 284 -37.87 -53.04 -31.71
CA GLY A 284 -37.67 -54.14 -32.66
C GLY A 284 -38.61 -55.33 -32.43
N VAL A 285 -38.79 -55.75 -31.17
CA VAL A 285 -39.72 -56.84 -30.79
C VAL A 285 -41.17 -56.43 -31.04
N ILE A 286 -41.54 -55.18 -30.73
CA ILE A 286 -42.87 -54.64 -31.04
C ILE A 286 -43.11 -54.64 -32.56
N GLY A 287 -42.11 -54.25 -33.35
CA GLY A 287 -42.15 -54.36 -34.82
C GLY A 287 -42.41 -55.79 -35.30
N GLN A 288 -41.68 -56.76 -34.76
CA GLN A 288 -41.87 -58.18 -35.09
C GLN A 288 -43.26 -58.72 -34.67
N LEU A 289 -43.81 -58.23 -33.55
CA LEU A 289 -45.17 -58.57 -33.11
C LEU A 289 -46.23 -57.95 -34.02
N TYR A 290 -46.04 -56.70 -34.47
CA TYR A 290 -46.92 -56.07 -35.47
C TYR A 290 -46.85 -56.81 -36.80
N ASP A 291 -45.67 -57.19 -37.27
CA ASP A 291 -45.50 -57.96 -38.50
C ASP A 291 -46.17 -59.34 -38.40
N SER A 292 -46.04 -60.02 -37.24
CA SER A 292 -46.69 -61.31 -36.98
C SER A 292 -48.21 -61.18 -36.91
N LEU A 293 -48.72 -60.12 -36.30
CA LEU A 293 -50.15 -59.80 -36.26
C LEU A 293 -50.70 -59.54 -37.67
N PHE A 294 -50.00 -58.75 -38.48
CA PHE A 294 -50.41 -58.49 -39.85
C PHE A 294 -50.32 -59.72 -40.74
N ALA A 295 -49.39 -60.64 -40.49
CA ALA A 295 -49.31 -61.93 -41.18
C ALA A 295 -50.45 -62.88 -40.79
N ALA A 296 -50.91 -62.87 -39.54
CA ALA A 296 -51.99 -63.73 -39.05
C ALA A 296 -53.40 -63.26 -39.45
N ILE A 297 -53.56 -61.99 -39.84
CA ILE A 297 -54.83 -61.39 -40.31
C ILE A 297 -55.02 -61.56 -41.83
N ARG A 298 -54.04 -62.17 -42.53
CA ARG A 298 -54.03 -62.32 -43.98
C ARG A 298 -54.46 -63.70 -44.45
#